data_AF-A0A937SD98-F1
#
_entry.id   AF-A0A937SD98-F1
#
_cell.length_a   1.000
_cell.length_b   1.000
_cell.length_c   1.000
_cell.angle_alpha   90.00
_cell.angle_beta   90.00
_cell.angle_gamma   90.00
#
_symmetry.space_group_name_H-M   'P 1'
#
loop_
_entity.id
_entity.type
_entity.pdbx_description
1 polymer ?
#
loop_
_entity_poly.entity_id
_entity_poly.type
_entity_poly.pdbx_seq_one_letter_code
_entity_poly.pdbx_strand_id
1 'polypeptide(L)' 'MLDEDQHVVGKWNTQKIERKHPTLRTRIKRLARKTICFSKSVWLHDVVISLFINRYEFERAV' A
#
# COMPACT_ATOMS: atom_id res chain seq x y z
N MET A 1 1.53 -11.46 -26.31
CA MET A 1 1.66 -12.74 -25.59
C MET A 1 3.04 -12.72 -24.94
N LEU A 2 3.14 -13.04 -23.66
CA LEU A 2 4.45 -13.22 -23.01
C LEU A 2 5.08 -14.50 -23.55
N ASP A 3 6.39 -14.48 -23.77
CA ASP A 3 7.19 -15.62 -24.20
C ASP A 3 7.03 -16.76 -23.16
N GLU A 4 6.92 -18.03 -23.60
CA GLU A 4 6.65 -19.18 -22.71
C GLU A 4 7.72 -19.32 -21.62
N ASP A 5 8.95 -18.91 -21.90
CA ASP A 5 10.07 -18.91 -20.96
C ASP A 5 9.97 -17.83 -19.86
N GLN A 6 9.14 -16.79 -20.07
CA GLN A 6 8.89 -15.73 -19.08
C GLN A 6 7.63 -15.95 -18.25
N HIS A 7 6.75 -16.87 -18.67
CA HIS A 7 5.49 -17.11 -18.00
C HIS A 7 5.66 -18.04 -16.79
N VAL A 8 5.98 -17.44 -15.65
CA VAL A 8 6.04 -18.17 -14.38
C VAL A 8 4.62 -18.47 -13.88
N VAL A 9 4.10 -19.63 -14.26
CA VAL A 9 2.80 -20.15 -13.79
C VAL A 9 2.94 -20.62 -12.35
N GLY A 10 2.32 -19.91 -11.42
CA GLY A 10 2.32 -20.31 -10.01
C GLY A 10 1.52 -19.38 -9.11
N LYS A 11 0.98 -19.94 -8.02
CA LYS A 11 0.15 -19.18 -7.08
C LYS A 11 0.95 -18.24 -6.17
N TRP A 12 2.28 -18.34 -6.16
CA TRP A 12 3.15 -17.59 -5.25
C TRP A 12 3.15 -16.08 -5.54
N ASN A 13 3.30 -15.68 -6.81
CA ASN A 13 3.26 -14.28 -7.22
C ASN A 13 1.90 -13.63 -6.91
N THR A 14 0.82 -14.34 -7.24
CA THR A 14 -0.55 -13.89 -6.97
C THR A 14 -0.81 -13.76 -5.46
N GLN A 15 -0.44 -14.76 -4.66
CA GLN A 15 -0.58 -14.70 -3.20
C GLN A 15 0.23 -13.57 -2.57
N LYS A 16 1.41 -13.27 -3.11
CA LYS A 16 2.25 -12.17 -2.63
C LYS A 16 1.54 -10.82 -2.82
N ILE A 17 0.90 -10.60 -3.96
CA ILE A 17 0.10 -9.40 -4.24
C ILE A 17 -1.15 -9.38 -3.35
N GLU A 18 -1.90 -10.48 -3.29
CA GLU A 18 -3.10 -10.63 -2.47
C GLU A 18 -2.85 -10.33 -0.98
N ARG A 19 -1.69 -10.71 -0.43
CA ARG A 19 -1.33 -10.42 0.98
C ARG A 19 -1.00 -8.95 1.25
N LYS A 20 -0.55 -8.19 0.24
CA LYS A 20 -0.26 -6.75 0.40
C LYS A 20 -1.54 -5.94 0.61
N HIS A 21 -2.58 -6.23 -0.15
CA HIS A 21 -3.86 -5.50 -0.09
C HIS A 21 -4.55 -5.45 1.30
N PRO A 22 -4.75 -6.55 2.04
CA PRO A 22 -5.38 -6.52 3.36
C PRO A 22 -4.53 -5.80 4.41
N THR A 23 -3.19 -5.90 4.31
CA THR A 23 -2.26 -5.15 5.15
C THR A 23 -2.39 -3.65 4.91
N LEU A 24 -2.35 -3.22 3.65
CA LEU A 24 -2.52 -1.84 3.26
C LEU A 24 -3.87 -1.27 3.72
N ARG A 25 -4.96 -2.01 3.46
CA ARG A 25 -6.32 -1.65 3.89
C ARG A 25 -6.42 -1.49 5.41
N THR A 26 -5.77 -2.37 6.18
CA THR A 26 -5.76 -2.27 7.65
C THR A 26 -5.01 -1.03 8.11
N ARG A 27 -3.86 -0.71 7.49
CA ARG A 27 -3.06 0.49 7.83
C ARG A 27 -3.79 1.79 7.49
N ILE A 28 -4.42 1.89 6.31
CA ILE A 28 -5.24 3.04 5.94
C ILE A 28 -6.42 3.22 6.90
N LYS A 29 -7.13 2.14 7.26
CA LYS A 29 -8.18 2.19 8.28
C LYS A 29 -7.66 2.72 9.61
N ARG A 30 -6.44 2.34 10.02
CA ARG A 30 -5.83 2.86 11.25
C ARG A 30 -5.53 4.35 11.18
N LEU A 31 -5.06 4.85 10.04
CA LEU A 31 -4.76 6.26 9.79
C LEU A 31 -6.03 7.13 9.87
N ALA A 32 -7.16 6.63 9.35
CA ALA A 32 -8.44 7.33 9.38
C ALA A 32 -9.17 7.28 10.73
N ARG A 33 -8.66 6.56 11.75
CA ARG A 33 -9.29 6.54 13.08
C ARG A 33 -9.09 7.89 13.76
N LYS A 34 -10.18 8.46 14.29
CA LYS A 34 -10.18 9.69 15.11
C LYS A 34 -9.53 9.42 16.47
N THR A 35 -8.21 9.42 16.51
CA THR A 35 -7.40 9.36 17.74
C THR A 35 -6.72 10.72 17.97
N ILE A 36 -5.89 10.82 19.02
CA ILE A 36 -5.17 12.06 19.40
C ILE A 36 -4.32 12.68 18.27
N CYS A 37 -3.89 11.91 17.28
CA CYS A 37 -3.11 12.38 16.13
C CYS A 37 -3.99 12.73 14.90
N PHE A 38 -5.32 12.69 15.03
CA PHE A 38 -6.23 12.93 13.92
C PHE A 38 -6.32 14.43 13.61
N SER A 39 -5.71 14.85 12.49
CA SER A 39 -5.86 16.20 11.97
C SER A 39 -7.24 16.41 11.34
N LYS A 40 -7.78 17.63 11.42
CA LYS A 40 -8.98 18.02 10.68
C LYS A 40 -8.67 18.42 9.22
N SER A 41 -7.40 18.66 8.89
CA SER A 41 -7.00 19.08 7.56
C SER A 41 -6.89 17.89 6.61
N VAL A 42 -7.70 17.90 5.55
CA VAL A 42 -7.67 16.88 4.47
C VAL A 42 -6.30 16.88 3.79
N TRP A 43 -5.71 18.05 3.56
CA TRP A 43 -4.38 18.17 2.95
C TRP A 43 -3.30 17.41 3.73
N LEU A 44 -3.34 17.46 5.07
CA LEU A 44 -2.38 16.73 5.88
C LEU A 44 -2.57 15.21 5.76
N HIS A 45 -3.83 14.75 5.67
CA HIS A 45 -4.11 13.34 5.40
C HIS A 45 -3.62 12.92 4.03
N ASP A 46 -3.83 13.71 2.98
CA ASP A 46 -3.38 13.42 1.62
C ASP A 46 -1.85 13.32 1.52
N VAL A 47 -1.12 14.24 2.19
CA VAL A 47 0.34 14.21 2.26
C VAL A 47 0.83 12.97 3.01
N VAL A 48 0.24 12.64 4.16
CA VAL A 48 0.63 11.47 4.95
C VAL A 48 0.33 10.17 4.22
N ILE A 49 -0.82 10.07 3.54
CA ILE A 49 -1.17 8.91 2.70
C ILE A 49 -0.18 8.78 1.54
N SER A 50 0.14 9.89 0.87
CA SER A 50 1.10 9.91 -0.24
C SER A 50 2.50 9.48 0.21
N LEU A 51 2.99 10.01 1.33
CA LEU A 51 4.28 9.63 1.91
C LEU A 51 4.29 8.16 2.33
N PHE A 52 3.20 7.70 2.94
CA PHE A 52 3.05 6.33 3.37
C PHE A 52 3.10 5.35 2.19
N ILE A 53 2.38 5.62 1.11
CA ILE A 53 2.40 4.78 -0.10
C ILE A 53 3.80 4.80 -0.74
N ASN A 54 4.41 5.97 -0.91
CA ASN A 54 5.75 6.10 -1.48
C ASN A 54 6.79 5.30 -0.70
N ARG A 55 6.73 5.34 0.64
CA ARG A 55 7.67 4.62 1.50
C ARG A 55 7.45 3.12 1.54
N TYR A 56 6.19 2.65 1.60
CA TYR A 56 5.90 1.23 1.85
C TYR A 56 5.66 0.39 0.58
N GLU A 57 5.15 0.99 -0.51
CA GLU A 57 4.91 0.25 -1.76
C GLU A 57 6.03 0.44 -2.77
N PHE A 58 6.67 1.61 -2.79
CA PHE A 58 7.69 1.95 -3.78
C PHE A 58 9.11 2.01 -3.23
N GLU A 59 9.30 1.86 -1.91
CA GLU A 59 10.60 2.00 -1.22
C GLU A 59 11.32 3.33 -1.56
N ARG A 60 10.55 4.34 -1.99
CA ARG A 60 11.08 5.65 -2.34
C ARG A 60 11.23 6.45 -1.06
N ALA A 61 12.47 6.76 -0.68
CA ALA A 61 12.74 7.82 0.28
C ALA A 61 12.37 9.15 -0.40
N VAL A 62 11.35 9.82 0.13
CA VAL A 62 11.13 11.25 -0.11
C VAL A 62 12.06 12.01 0.82
#